data_AF-A0A1X1QML6-F1
#
_entry.id   AF-A0A1X1QML6-F1
#
_cell.length_a   1.000
_cell.length_b   1.000
_cell.length_c   1.000
_cell.angle_alpha   90.00
_cell.angle_beta   90.00
_cell.angle_gamma   90.00
#
_symmetry.space_group_name_H-M   'P 1'
#
loop_
_entity.id
_entity.type
_entity.pdbx_description
1 polymer ?
#
loop_
_entity_poly.entity_id
_entity_poly.type
_entity_poly.pdbx_seq_one_letter_code
_entity_poly.pdbx_strand_id
1 'polypeptide(L)'
;MTNENVVQMKERSQTNVLIEELLIERKQVWDIYCIVTGINEAKTGKSMEELVREFCQLTVDYISLGHFGVYQRILDGNERRKSVLLSAEEIYPKISKATESVLDFNDKYQELTPLLILNDLANDLSDVGEHLANRIELEDELIGKMLA
;
A
#
# COMPACT_ATOMS: atom_id res chain seq x y z
N MET A 1 -20.76 0.30 32.33
CA MET A 1 -20.91 0.91 30.98
C MET A 1 -19.87 2.00 30.66
N THR A 2 -18.79 2.16 31.44
CA THR A 2 -17.80 3.25 31.25
C THR A 2 -16.45 2.80 30.70
N ASN A 3 -16.02 1.56 30.95
CA ASN A 3 -14.69 1.10 30.56
C ASN A 3 -14.60 0.66 29.08
N GLU A 4 -15.63 -0.04 28.57
CA GLU A 4 -15.67 -0.52 27.18
C GLU A 4 -15.74 0.64 26.17
N ASN A 5 -16.51 1.69 26.48
CA ASN A 5 -16.61 2.87 25.62
C ASN A 5 -15.28 3.65 25.52
N VAL A 6 -14.54 3.76 26.63
CA VAL A 6 -13.23 4.44 26.65
C VAL A 6 -12.17 3.64 25.89
N VAL A 7 -12.16 2.31 26.04
CA VAL A 7 -11.26 1.42 25.30
C VAL A 7 -11.54 1.51 23.80
N GLN A 8 -12.82 1.44 23.41
CA GLN A 8 -13.23 1.52 22.01
C GLN A 8 -12.90 2.88 21.36
N MET A 9 -13.05 3.99 22.09
CA MET A 9 -12.65 5.31 21.60
C MET A 9 -11.13 5.41 21.38
N LYS A 10 -10.33 4.82 22.27
CA LYS A 10 -8.87 4.80 22.16
C LYS A 10 -8.41 3.95 20.97
N GLU A 11 -9.01 2.78 20.75
CA GLU A 11 -8.72 1.91 19.61
C GLU A 11 -9.08 2.59 18.29
N ARG A 12 -10.24 3.26 18.21
CA ARG A 12 -10.63 4.06 17.02
C ARG A 12 -9.66 5.19 16.74
N SER A 13 -9.24 5.92 17.76
CA SER A 13 -8.24 6.98 17.61
C SER A 13 -6.92 6.43 17.05
N GLN A 14 -6.49 5.26 17.50
CA GLN A 14 -5.29 4.63 16.98
C GLN A 14 -5.48 4.15 15.52
N THR A 15 -6.69 3.75 15.13
CA THR A 15 -6.96 3.26 13.77
C THR A 15 -6.95 4.40 12.78
N ASN A 16 -7.47 5.56 13.19
CA ASN A 16 -7.39 6.77 12.38
C ASN A 16 -5.93 7.18 12.14
N VAL A 17 -5.06 7.09 13.16
CA VAL A 17 -3.62 7.37 12.98
C VAL A 17 -2.98 6.43 11.96
N LEU A 18 -3.24 5.12 12.04
CA LEU A 18 -2.72 4.16 11.05
C LEU A 18 -3.27 4.41 9.64
N ILE A 19 -4.54 4.81 9.51
CA ILE A 19 -5.14 5.18 8.23
C ILE A 19 -4.47 6.45 7.67
N GLU A 20 -4.23 7.45 8.52
CA GLU A 20 -3.52 8.68 8.11
C GLU A 20 -2.10 8.37 7.62
N GLU A 21 -1.35 7.54 8.35
CA GLU A 21 -0.02 7.07 7.95
C GLU A 21 -0.08 6.29 6.62
N LEU A 22 -1.05 5.38 6.47
CA LEU A 22 -1.25 4.60 5.24
C LEU A 22 -1.51 5.51 4.02
N LEU A 23 -2.33 6.56 4.18
CA LEU A 23 -2.62 7.52 3.11
C LEU A 23 -1.39 8.36 2.74
N ILE A 24 -0.53 8.67 3.71
CA ILE A 24 0.74 9.37 3.47
C ILE A 24 1.69 8.47 2.68
N GLU A 25 1.91 7.23 3.12
CA GLU A 25 2.79 6.29 2.43
C GLU A 25 2.29 5.96 1.03
N ARG A 26 0.98 5.75 0.86
CA ARG A 26 0.36 5.55 -0.46
C ARG A 26 0.69 6.71 -1.41
N LYS A 27 0.56 7.94 -0.92
CA LYS A 27 0.87 9.13 -1.73
C LYS A 27 2.35 9.13 -2.14
N GLN A 28 3.25 8.80 -1.21
CA GLN A 28 4.69 8.73 -1.51
C GLN A 28 4.98 7.66 -2.58
N VAL A 29 4.37 6.47 -2.47
CA VAL A 29 4.46 5.40 -3.48
C VAL A 29 3.95 5.87 -4.84
N TRP A 30 2.80 6.56 -4.88
CA TRP A 30 2.25 7.06 -6.14
C TRP A 30 3.10 8.16 -6.77
N ASP A 31 3.64 9.07 -5.96
CA ASP A 31 4.50 10.16 -6.41
C ASP A 31 5.80 9.60 -7.04
N ILE A 32 6.46 8.64 -6.38
CA ILE A 32 7.66 8.01 -6.94
C ILE A 32 7.33 7.15 -8.16
N TYR A 33 6.19 6.45 -8.18
CA TYR A 33 5.75 5.68 -9.35
C TYR A 33 5.60 6.57 -10.59
N CYS A 34 4.97 7.74 -10.45
CA CYS A 34 4.84 8.70 -11.54
C CYS A 34 6.19 9.22 -12.04
N ILE A 35 7.19 9.33 -11.16
CA ILE A 35 8.55 9.76 -11.53
C ILE A 35 9.28 8.64 -12.29
N VAL A 36 9.28 7.41 -11.76
CA VAL A 36 10.00 6.27 -12.36
C VAL A 36 9.43 5.90 -13.73
N THR A 37 8.10 6.02 -13.91
CA THR A 37 7.43 5.77 -15.20
C THR A 37 7.56 6.91 -16.21
N GLY A 38 8.08 8.07 -15.80
CA GLY A 38 8.20 9.25 -16.66
C GLY A 38 6.89 10.00 -16.89
N ILE A 39 5.83 9.70 -16.13
CA ILE A 39 4.57 10.47 -16.14
C ILE A 39 4.81 11.89 -15.58
N ASN A 40 5.72 12.03 -14.63
CA ASN A 40 6.12 13.30 -14.03
C ASN A 40 7.61 13.56 -14.23
N GLU A 41 7.95 14.69 -14.87
CA GLU A 41 9.34 15.10 -15.15
C GLU A 41 10.02 15.81 -13.94
N ALA A 42 9.65 15.44 -12.71
CA ALA A 42 10.24 16.04 -11.52
C ALA A 42 11.76 15.83 -11.53
N LYS A 43 12.52 16.93 -11.53
CA LYS A 43 13.99 16.87 -11.48
C LYS A 43 14.44 16.46 -10.07
N THR A 44 14.56 15.17 -9.84
CA THR A 44 15.03 14.60 -8.57
C THR A 44 16.55 14.66 -8.41
N GLY A 45 17.28 14.74 -9.53
CA GLY A 45 18.74 14.59 -9.56
C GLY A 45 19.23 13.16 -9.29
N LYS A 46 18.30 12.21 -9.13
CA LYS A 46 18.58 10.78 -8.89
C LYS A 46 18.69 10.02 -10.21
N SER A 47 19.54 9.02 -10.24
CA SER A 47 19.59 8.03 -11.31
C SER A 47 18.34 7.15 -11.32
N MET A 48 18.05 6.49 -12.44
CA MET A 48 16.94 5.53 -12.53
C MET A 48 17.10 4.39 -11.50
N GLU A 49 18.33 3.93 -11.25
CA GLU A 49 18.60 2.91 -10.24
C GLU A 49 18.19 3.37 -8.83
N GLU A 50 18.54 4.60 -8.45
CA GLU A 50 18.15 5.16 -7.16
C GLU A 50 16.63 5.33 -7.03
N LEU A 51 15.96 5.74 -8.11
CA LEU A 51 14.51 5.90 -8.14
C LEU A 51 13.78 4.55 -8.02
N VAL A 52 14.27 3.51 -8.69
CA VAL A 52 13.70 2.16 -8.57
C VAL A 52 13.91 1.60 -7.17
N ARG A 53 15.09 1.79 -6.57
CA ARG A 53 15.34 1.36 -5.17
C ARG A 53 14.41 2.07 -4.19
N GLU A 54 14.22 3.37 -4.36
CA GLU A 54 13.29 4.16 -3.54
C GLU A 54 11.84 3.69 -3.71
N PHE A 55 11.42 3.40 -4.95
CA PHE A 55 10.11 2.83 -5.23
C PHE A 55 9.92 1.47 -4.54
N CYS A 56 10.89 0.55 -4.64
CA CYS A 56 10.84 -0.73 -3.95
C CYS A 56 10.68 -0.55 -2.44
N GLN A 57 11.49 0.31 -1.83
CA GLN A 57 11.44 0.55 -0.38
C GLN A 57 10.08 1.10 0.05
N LEU A 58 9.62 2.18 -0.57
CA LEU A 58 8.35 2.82 -0.23
C LEU A 58 7.17 1.86 -0.42
N THR A 59 7.19 1.04 -1.47
CA THR A 59 6.09 0.12 -1.74
C THR A 59 6.06 -1.03 -0.74
N VAL A 60 7.23 -1.53 -0.30
CA VAL A 60 7.33 -2.54 0.76
C VAL A 60 6.83 -1.99 2.10
N ASP A 61 7.19 -0.75 2.44
CA ASP A 61 6.73 -0.10 3.66
C ASP A 61 5.19 0.05 3.63
N TYR A 62 4.65 0.56 2.52
CA TYR A 62 3.21 0.72 2.31
C TYR A 62 2.41 -0.59 2.35
N ILE A 63 2.91 -1.69 1.76
CA ILE A 63 2.25 -3.00 1.87
C ILE A 63 2.27 -3.49 3.31
N SER A 64 3.37 -3.26 4.03
CA SER A 64 3.58 -3.73 5.39
C SER A 64 2.67 -2.98 6.36
N LEU A 65 2.54 -1.65 6.22
CA LEU A 65 1.64 -0.84 7.03
C LEU A 65 0.17 -1.24 6.83
N GLY A 66 -0.22 -1.58 5.59
CA GLY A 66 -1.53 -2.15 5.30
C GLY A 66 -1.78 -3.45 6.08
N HIS A 67 -0.92 -4.45 5.88
CA HIS A 67 -1.07 -5.79 6.47
C HIS A 67 -0.98 -5.80 7.99
N PHE A 68 0.10 -5.23 8.55
CA PHE A 68 0.39 -5.31 9.98
C PHE A 68 -0.26 -4.20 10.80
N GLY A 69 -0.79 -3.16 10.15
CA GLY A 69 -1.46 -2.05 10.79
C GLY A 69 -2.97 -2.11 10.63
N VAL A 70 -3.47 -1.68 9.47
CA VAL A 70 -4.90 -1.44 9.24
C VAL A 70 -5.69 -2.75 9.19
N TYR A 71 -5.19 -3.72 8.43
CA TYR A 71 -5.85 -5.01 8.24
C TYR A 71 -5.82 -5.90 9.48
N GLN A 72 -4.66 -5.96 10.14
CA GLN A 72 -4.49 -6.72 11.36
C GLN A 72 -5.54 -6.34 12.41
N ARG A 73 -5.92 -5.06 12.53
CA ARG A 73 -6.96 -4.64 13.49
C ARG A 73 -8.34 -5.20 13.21
N ILE A 74 -8.67 -5.42 11.94
CA ILE A 74 -9.93 -6.04 11.55
C ILE A 74 -9.88 -7.53 11.92
N LEU A 75 -8.74 -8.19 11.66
CA LEU A 75 -8.52 -9.62 11.93
C LEU A 75 -8.42 -9.94 13.42
N ASP A 76 -7.89 -9.04 14.23
CA ASP A 76 -7.77 -9.19 15.70
C ASP A 76 -9.14 -9.17 16.42
N GLY A 77 -10.24 -8.99 15.68
CA GLY A 77 -11.60 -9.09 16.21
C GLY A 77 -12.08 -7.84 16.96
N ASN A 78 -11.33 -6.73 16.86
CA ASN A 78 -11.71 -5.46 17.47
C ASN A 78 -12.79 -4.71 16.66
N GLU A 79 -13.00 -5.11 15.40
CA GLU A 79 -14.06 -4.57 14.55
C GLU A 79 -15.37 -5.35 14.70
N ARG A 80 -16.47 -4.64 15.00
CA ARG A 80 -17.81 -5.23 15.21
C ARG A 80 -18.79 -4.87 14.09
N ARG A 81 -18.45 -3.91 13.24
CA ARG A 81 -19.29 -3.47 12.12
C ARG A 81 -19.27 -4.54 11.04
N LYS A 82 -20.41 -5.21 10.86
CA LYS A 82 -20.59 -6.27 9.85
C LYS A 82 -20.25 -5.81 8.44
N SER A 83 -20.53 -4.56 8.09
CA SER A 83 -20.18 -3.97 6.79
C SER A 83 -18.67 -3.92 6.54
N VAL A 84 -17.87 -3.61 7.57
CA VAL A 84 -16.40 -3.57 7.49
C VAL A 84 -15.85 -5.00 7.38
N LEU A 85 -16.35 -5.92 8.20
CA LEU A 85 -15.92 -7.32 8.18
C LEU A 85 -16.17 -7.99 6.83
N LEU A 86 -17.39 -7.87 6.28
CA LEU A 86 -17.73 -8.41 4.96
C LEU A 86 -16.87 -7.80 3.85
N SER A 87 -16.65 -6.48 3.92
CA SER A 87 -15.77 -5.80 2.96
C SER A 87 -14.36 -6.35 3.01
N ALA A 88 -13.82 -6.56 4.22
CA ALA A 88 -12.46 -7.06 4.39
C ALA A 88 -12.32 -8.48 3.83
N GLU A 89 -13.28 -9.37 4.09
CA GLU A 89 -13.30 -10.75 3.54
C GLU A 89 -13.23 -10.76 1.99
N GLU A 90 -13.93 -9.85 1.32
CA GLU A 90 -13.92 -9.75 -0.15
C GLU A 90 -12.64 -9.11 -0.70
N ILE A 91 -12.05 -8.17 0.06
CA ILE A 91 -10.90 -7.38 -0.36
C ILE A 91 -9.59 -8.12 -0.14
N TYR A 92 -9.46 -8.89 0.95
CA TYR A 92 -8.20 -9.56 1.32
C TYR A 92 -7.55 -10.37 0.21
N PRO A 93 -8.27 -11.28 -0.49
CA PRO A 93 -7.66 -12.08 -1.55
C PRO A 93 -7.12 -11.23 -2.71
N LYS A 94 -7.73 -10.06 -2.96
CA LYS A 94 -7.29 -9.14 -4.02
C LYS A 94 -6.06 -8.34 -3.57
N ILE A 95 -6.02 -7.91 -2.31
CA ILE A 95 -4.85 -7.25 -1.73
C ILE A 95 -3.65 -8.18 -1.69
N SER A 96 -3.85 -9.46 -1.37
CA SER A 96 -2.77 -10.47 -1.41
C SER A 96 -2.12 -10.56 -2.80
N LYS A 97 -2.90 -10.55 -3.88
CA LYS A 97 -2.34 -10.55 -5.25
C LYS A 97 -1.48 -9.32 -5.54
N ALA A 98 -1.92 -8.13 -5.13
CA ALA A 98 -1.13 -6.92 -5.29
C ALA A 98 0.14 -6.95 -4.43
N THR A 99 0.07 -7.57 -3.25
CA THR A 99 1.22 -7.77 -2.36
C THR A 99 2.25 -8.68 -3.02
N GLU A 100 1.82 -9.81 -3.59
CA GLU A 100 2.69 -10.74 -4.32
C GLU A 100 3.39 -10.03 -5.50
N SER A 101 2.65 -9.29 -6.33
CA SER A 101 3.24 -8.52 -7.45
C SER A 101 4.30 -7.52 -7.00
N VAL A 102 4.07 -6.80 -5.88
CA VAL A 102 5.07 -5.88 -5.32
C VAL A 102 6.30 -6.62 -4.81
N LEU A 103 6.13 -7.76 -4.14
CA LEU A 103 7.25 -8.55 -3.63
C LEU A 103 8.08 -9.14 -4.78
N ASP A 104 7.41 -9.68 -5.82
CA ASP A 104 8.06 -10.21 -7.02
C ASP A 104 8.84 -9.10 -7.76
N PHE A 105 8.25 -7.90 -7.86
CA PHE A 105 8.95 -6.73 -8.39
C PHE A 105 10.18 -6.40 -7.54
N ASN A 106 10.01 -6.26 -6.22
CA ASN A 106 11.12 -5.93 -5.33
C ASN A 106 12.26 -6.96 -5.44
N ASP A 107 11.94 -8.25 -5.45
CA ASP A 107 12.91 -9.34 -5.57
C ASP A 107 13.66 -9.30 -6.91
N LYS A 108 12.97 -9.04 -8.03
CA LYS A 108 13.58 -8.87 -9.35
C LYS A 108 14.56 -7.69 -9.40
N TYR A 109 14.30 -6.63 -8.63
CA TYR A 109 15.06 -5.38 -8.66
C TYR A 109 16.02 -5.20 -7.47
N GLN A 110 16.28 -6.24 -6.66
CA GLN A 110 17.32 -6.18 -5.60
C GLN A 110 18.71 -5.89 -6.18
N GLU A 111 19.05 -6.57 -7.28
CA GLU A 111 20.30 -6.40 -8.03
C GLU A 111 20.03 -5.72 -9.38
N LEU A 112 19.91 -4.40 -9.35
CA LEU A 112 19.75 -3.58 -10.55
C LEU A 112 20.96 -3.70 -11.49
N THR A 113 20.68 -3.95 -12.76
CA THR A 113 21.66 -3.86 -13.85
C THR A 113 21.13 -2.95 -14.96
N PRO A 114 22.00 -2.26 -15.73
CA PRO A 114 21.56 -1.43 -16.85
C PRO A 114 20.74 -2.19 -17.90
N LEU A 115 21.04 -3.48 -18.12
CA LEU A 115 20.30 -4.32 -19.07
C LEU A 115 18.89 -4.66 -18.57
N LEU A 116 18.73 -4.94 -17.28
CA LEU A 116 17.43 -5.18 -16.67
C LEU A 116 16.54 -3.92 -16.78
N ILE A 117 17.11 -2.75 -16.46
CA ILE A 117 16.40 -1.47 -16.55
C ILE A 117 15.98 -1.17 -17.99
N LEU A 118 16.86 -1.42 -18.97
CA LEU A 118 16.58 -1.11 -20.37
C LEU A 118 15.50 -2.01 -20.98
N ASN A 119 15.47 -3.29 -20.61
CA ASN A 119 14.64 -4.28 -21.30
C ASN A 119 13.31 -4.57 -20.59
N ASP A 120 13.30 -4.59 -19.25
CA ASP A 120 12.20 -5.17 -18.48
C ASP A 120 11.42 -4.14 -17.65
N LEU A 121 12.09 -3.08 -17.18
CA LEU A 121 11.53 -2.14 -16.19
C LEU A 121 10.21 -1.51 -16.61
N ALA A 122 10.07 -1.08 -17.86
CA ALA A 122 8.83 -0.46 -18.33
C ALA A 122 7.63 -1.42 -18.24
N ASN A 123 7.83 -2.69 -18.60
CA ASN A 123 6.76 -3.70 -18.56
C ASN A 123 6.43 -4.08 -17.11
N ASP A 124 7.46 -4.28 -16.28
CA ASP A 124 7.25 -4.63 -14.88
C ASP A 124 6.60 -3.49 -14.08
N LEU A 125 6.96 -2.23 -14.38
CA LEU A 125 6.31 -1.05 -13.78
C LEU A 125 4.83 -0.96 -14.20
N SER A 126 4.51 -1.29 -15.45
CA SER A 126 3.12 -1.31 -15.90
C SER A 126 2.30 -2.35 -15.13
N ASP A 127 2.84 -3.55 -14.93
CA ASP A 127 2.17 -4.64 -14.22
C ASP A 127 1.97 -4.33 -12.73
N VAL A 128 3.05 -3.96 -12.02
CA VAL A 128 2.97 -3.59 -10.60
C VAL A 128 2.10 -2.35 -10.39
N GLY A 129 2.09 -1.41 -11.34
CA GLY A 129 1.25 -0.22 -11.31
C GLY A 129 -0.23 -0.53 -11.40
N GLU A 130 -0.64 -1.47 -12.25
CA GLU A 130 -2.03 -1.96 -12.31
C GLU A 130 -2.44 -2.62 -10.99
N HIS A 131 -1.56 -3.44 -10.41
CA HIS A 131 -1.79 -4.07 -9.12
C HIS A 131 -1.92 -3.05 -7.98
N LEU A 132 -1.07 -2.02 -7.96
CA LEU A 132 -1.15 -0.93 -6.98
C LEU A 132 -2.42 -0.10 -7.15
N ALA A 133 -2.82 0.25 -8.37
CA ALA A 133 -4.06 0.99 -8.61
C ALA A 133 -5.28 0.22 -8.12
N ASN A 134 -5.38 -1.06 -8.48
CA ASN A 134 -6.45 -1.94 -8.00
C ASN A 134 -6.46 -2.04 -6.47
N ARG A 135 -5.29 -2.13 -5.84
CA ARG A 135 -5.17 -2.15 -4.38
C ARG A 135 -5.69 -0.85 -3.77
N ILE A 136 -5.32 0.30 -4.31
CA ILE A 136 -5.74 1.62 -3.80
C ILE A 136 -7.26 1.75 -3.82
N GLU A 137 -7.92 1.34 -4.90
CA GLU A 137 -9.39 1.39 -5.00
C GLU A 137 -10.08 0.52 -3.93
N LEU A 138 -9.56 -0.69 -3.70
CA LEU A 138 -10.08 -1.58 -2.67
C LEU A 138 -9.84 -1.01 -1.26
N GLU A 139 -8.68 -0.41 -1.04
CA GLU A 139 -8.38 0.26 0.22
C GLU A 139 -9.30 1.45 0.47
N ASP A 140 -9.62 2.24 -0.55
CA ASP A 140 -10.56 3.36 -0.41
C ASP A 140 -11.97 2.88 -0.02
N GLU A 141 -12.44 1.77 -0.58
CA GLU A 141 -13.70 1.16 -0.19
C GLU A 141 -13.68 0.74 1.30
N LEU A 142 -12.61 0.07 1.73
CA LEU A 142 -12.48 -0.40 3.10
C LEU A 142 -12.36 0.76 4.09
N ILE A 143 -11.47 1.71 3.83
CA ILE A 143 -11.23 2.89 4.66
C ILE A 143 -12.51 3.73 4.76
N GLY A 144 -13.25 3.90 3.65
CA GLY A 144 -14.54 4.58 3.66
C GLY A 144 -15.53 3.95 4.63
N LYS A 145 -15.60 2.61 4.69
CA LYS A 145 -16.44 1.89 5.66
C LYS A 145 -15.90 1.98 7.10
N MET A 146 -14.58 2.07 7.27
CA MET A 146 -13.96 2.20 8.59
C MET A 146 -14.14 3.59 9.21
N LEU A 147 -14.23 4.64 8.39
CA LEU A 147 -14.41 6.03 8.81
C LEU A 147 -15.89 6.46 8.90
N ALA A 148 -16.81 5.68 8.34
CA ALA A 148 -18.26 5.87 8.47
C ALA A 148 -18.79 5.47 9.86
#